data_AF-A0A1X0NBB3-F1
#
_entry.id   AF-A0A1X0NBB3-F1
#
_cell.length_a   1.000
_cell.length_b   1.000
_cell.length_c   1.000
_cell.angle_alpha   90.00
_cell.angle_beta   90.00
_cell.angle_gamma   90.00
#
_symmetry.space_group_name_H-M   'P 1'
#
loop_
_entity.id
_entity.type
_entity.pdbx_description
1 polymer ?
#
loop_
_entity_poly.entity_id
_entity_poly.type
_entity_poly.pdbx_seq_one_letter_code
_entity_poly.pdbx_strand_id
1 'polypeptide(L)'
;MTWEIRWDDQTTSLYTFNTTLQEMDNQDTAVVGVGYIEKGRYEGARAITVFVLGNLDSMSNNDCASPSGMSRLSGHSMLFISD
;
A
#
# COMPACT_ATOMS: atom_id res chain seq x y z
N MET A 1 5.57 -6.40 -5.57
CA MET A 1 6.37 -5.70 -4.54
C MET A 1 6.42 -6.57 -3.29
N THR A 2 7.48 -6.48 -2.50
CA THR A 2 7.64 -7.28 -1.28
C THR A 2 8.08 -6.39 -0.13
N TRP A 3 7.36 -6.45 0.99
CA TRP A 3 7.57 -5.64 2.19
C TRP A 3 7.87 -6.51 3.40
N GLU A 4 8.78 -6.03 4.24
CA GLU A 4 8.94 -6.53 5.61
C GLU A 4 8.02 -5.74 6.53
N ILE A 5 7.08 -6.43 7.16
CA ILE A 5 6.24 -5.86 8.22
C ILE A 5 6.96 -6.13 9.54
N ARG A 6 7.14 -5.09 10.35
CA ARG A 6 7.65 -5.19 11.72
C ARG A 6 6.50 -4.94 12.68
N TRP A 7 6.19 -5.94 13.49
CA TRP A 7 5.15 -5.86 14.51
C TRP A 7 5.69 -5.22 15.80
N ASP A 8 4.78 -4.85 16.71
CA ASP A 8 5.14 -4.20 17.98
C ASP A 8 6.02 -5.07 18.87
N ASP A 9 5.81 -6.39 18.82
CA ASP A 9 6.56 -7.41 19.53
C ASP A 9 7.85 -7.84 18.83
N GLN A 10 8.30 -7.05 17.85
CA GLN A 10 9.53 -7.24 17.07
C GLN A 10 9.53 -8.48 16.16
N THR A 11 8.44 -9.24 16.09
CA THR A 11 8.31 -10.27 15.06
C THR A 11 8.17 -9.62 13.69
N THR A 12 8.51 -10.37 12.64
CA THR A 12 8.41 -9.89 11.27
C THR A 12 7.53 -10.79 10.41
N SER A 13 6.91 -10.18 9.40
CA SER A 13 6.21 -10.89 8.32
C SER A 13 6.71 -10.41 6.96
N LEU A 14 6.70 -11.31 5.98
CA LEU A 14 7.01 -10.98 4.60
C LEU A 14 5.72 -10.89 3.79
N TYR A 15 5.38 -9.70 3.30
CA TYR A 15 4.17 -9.42 2.55
C TYR A 15 4.50 -9.17 1.08
N THR A 16 3.97 -10.00 0.18
CA THR A 16 4.15 -9.82 -1.27
C THR A 16 2.82 -9.47 -1.92
N PHE A 17 2.81 -8.40 -2.71
CA PHE A 17 1.59 -7.85 -3.29
C PHE A 17 1.81 -7.12 -4.60
N ASN A 18 0.73 -6.99 -5.37
CA ASN A 18 0.65 -6.13 -6.54
C ASN A 18 -0.12 -4.87 -6.22
N THR A 19 0.32 -3.74 -6.77
CA THR A 19 -0.30 -2.43 -6.56
C THR A 19 -1.20 -2.06 -7.72
N THR A 20 -2.32 -1.44 -7.41
CA THR A 20 -3.25 -0.83 -8.35
C THR A 20 -3.63 0.56 -7.86
N LEU A 21 -3.81 1.50 -8.79
CA LEU A 21 -4.38 2.80 -8.46
C LEU A 21 -5.90 2.70 -8.52
N GLN A 22 -6.55 3.31 -7.53
CA GLN A 22 -7.99 3.35 -7.41
C GLN A 22 -8.42 4.79 -7.14
N GLU A 23 -9.27 5.31 -8.01
CA GLU A 23 -9.94 6.59 -7.81
C GLU A 23 -11.08 6.41 -6.80
N MET A 24 -11.20 7.34 -5.86
CA MET A 24 -12.28 7.37 -4.88
C MET A 24 -13.28 8.47 -5.26
N ASP A 25 -14.53 8.33 -4.81
CA ASP A 25 -15.64 9.22 -5.17
C ASP A 25 -15.42 10.71 -4.84
N ASN A 26 -14.42 11.03 -4.00
CA ASN A 26 -14.08 12.38 -3.56
C ASN A 26 -12.86 13.01 -4.29
N GLN A 27 -12.51 12.52 -5.50
CA GLN A 27 -11.28 12.88 -6.24
C GLN A 27 -9.97 12.48 -5.54
N ASP A 28 -10.05 11.87 -4.36
CA ASP A 28 -8.90 11.28 -3.72
C ASP A 28 -8.48 10.03 -4.49
N THR A 29 -7.17 9.85 -4.64
CA THR A 29 -6.62 8.64 -5.25
C THR A 29 -6.01 7.77 -4.17
N ALA A 30 -6.22 6.46 -4.28
CA ALA A 30 -5.61 5.49 -3.41
C ALA A 30 -4.73 4.52 -4.21
N VAL A 31 -3.62 4.10 -3.62
CA VAL A 31 -2.87 2.93 -4.08
C VAL A 31 -3.28 1.75 -3.23
N VAL A 32 -3.86 0.74 -3.86
CA VAL A 32 -4.29 -0.50 -3.22
C VAL A 32 -3.31 -1.60 -3.59
N GLY A 33 -2.64 -2.15 -2.59
CA GLY A 33 -1.83 -3.35 -2.67
C GLY A 33 -2.66 -4.58 -2.32
N VAL A 34 -2.68 -5.59 -3.17
CA VAL A 34 -3.37 -6.87 -2.90
C VAL A 34 -2.38 -8.01 -3.04
N GLY A 35 -2.32 -8.88 -2.03
CA GLY A 35 -1.37 -9.97 -2.00
C GLY A 35 -1.54 -10.91 -0.80
N TYR A 36 -0.45 -11.55 -0.41
CA TYR A 36 -0.43 -12.55 0.66
C TYR A 36 0.77 -12.36 1.58
N ILE A 37 0.62 -12.80 2.82
CA ILE A 37 1.73 -12.94 3.76
C ILE A 37 2.43 -14.26 3.48
N GLU A 38 3.63 -14.19 2.93
CA GLU A 38 4.41 -15.35 2.48
C GLU A 38 5.12 -16.06 3.64
N LYS A 39 5.49 -15.31 4.69
CA LYS A 39 6.25 -15.82 5.84
C LYS A 39 5.95 -15.05 7.12
N GLY A 40 6.01 -15.75 8.25
CA GLY A 40 5.99 -15.14 9.58
C GLY A 40 4.59 -15.09 10.19
N ARG A 41 4.27 -14.02 10.92
CA ARG A 41 2.94 -13.89 11.51
C ARG A 41 1.88 -13.74 10.41
N TYR A 42 0.77 -14.47 10.54
CA TYR A 42 -0.31 -14.57 9.55
C TYR A 42 0.12 -15.20 8.21
N GLU A 43 1.12 -16.08 8.22
CA GLU A 43 1.55 -16.81 7.02
C GLU A 43 0.40 -17.52 6.31
N GLY A 44 0.32 -17.33 4.99
CA GLY A 44 -0.76 -17.83 4.13
C GLY A 44 -1.99 -16.91 4.05
N ALA A 45 -2.13 -15.93 4.96
CA ALA A 45 -3.27 -15.03 4.97
C ALA A 45 -3.26 -14.06 3.79
N ARG A 46 -4.44 -13.73 3.29
CA ARG A 46 -4.60 -12.69 2.27
C ARG A 46 -4.50 -11.33 2.94
N ALA A 47 -3.78 -10.41 2.30
CA ALA A 47 -3.55 -9.07 2.84
C ALA A 47 -3.77 -7.98 1.80
N ILE A 48 -4.44 -6.90 2.23
CA ILE A 48 -4.73 -5.71 1.43
C ILE A 48 -4.12 -4.50 2.13
N THR A 49 -3.31 -3.73 1.42
CA THR A 49 -2.77 -2.47 1.91
C THR A 49 -3.37 -1.31 1.14
N VAL A 50 -3.74 -0.23 1.82
CA VAL A 50 -4.29 0.98 1.21
C VAL A 50 -3.44 2.19 1.58
N PHE A 51 -2.97 2.92 0.57
CA PHE A 51 -2.33 4.23 0.69
C PHE A 51 -3.27 5.27 0.11
N VAL A 52 -3.75 6.21 0.92
CA VAL A 52 -4.53 7.33 0.42
C VAL A 52 -3.56 8.44 0.04
N LEU A 53 -3.52 8.81 -1.24
CA LEU A 53 -2.67 9.87 -1.79
C LEU A 53 -3.33 11.25 -1.71
N GLY A 54 -4.64 11.31 -1.42
CA GLY A 54 -5.43 12.54 -1.50
C GLY A 54 -5.70 12.97 -2.94
N ASN A 55 -6.22 14.19 -3.12
CA ASN A 55 -6.56 14.74 -4.43
C ASN A 55 -5.29 15.01 -5.28
N LEU A 56 -5.06 14.16 -6.29
CA LEU A 56 -3.92 14.28 -7.21
C LEU A 56 -3.92 15.59 -8.03
N ASP A 57 -5.09 16.18 -8.31
CA ASP A 57 -5.18 17.46 -9.02
C ASP A 57 -4.58 18.61 -8.19
N SER A 58 -4.65 18.51 -6.86
CA SER A 58 -3.98 19.47 -5.96
C SER A 58 -2.46 19.29 -5.90
N MET A 59 -1.94 18.15 -6.35
CA MET A 59 -0.51 17.83 -6.42
C MET A 59 0.10 18.10 -7.81
N SER A 60 -0.73 18.51 -8.79
CA SER A 60 -0.39 18.73 -10.21
C SER A 60 0.60 19.89 -10.49
N ASN A 61 1.22 20.50 -9.48
CA ASN A 61 2.26 21.53 -9.67
C ASN A 61 3.69 20.97 -9.64
N ASN A 62 3.89 19.65 -9.49
CA ASN A 62 5.20 19.03 -9.56
C ASN A 62 5.13 17.69 -10.31
N ASP A 63 6.05 17.50 -11.27
CA ASP A 63 6.24 16.32 -12.14
C ASP A 63 6.41 14.95 -11.42
N CYS A 64 6.26 14.89 -10.10
CA CYS A 64 6.29 13.67 -9.30
C CYS A 64 4.96 12.89 -9.27
N ALA A 65 3.87 13.46 -9.80
CA ALA A 65 2.52 12.90 -9.70
C ALA A 65 2.16 11.90 -10.82
N SER A 66 3.12 11.43 -11.65
CA SER A 66 2.80 10.39 -12.62
C SER A 66 2.73 9.01 -11.95
N PRO A 67 1.65 8.22 -12.18
CA PRO A 67 1.47 6.85 -11.70
C PRO A 67 2.69 5.93 -11.90
N SER A 68 3.39 6.11 -13.01
CA SER A 68 4.56 5.35 -13.43
C SER A 68 5.89 5.87 -12.86
N GLY A 69 5.92 7.08 -12.29
CA GLY A 69 7.09 7.72 -11.69
C GLY A 69 7.15 7.66 -10.17
N MET A 70 6.05 7.25 -9.50
CA MET A 70 6.01 7.10 -8.04
C MET A 70 6.83 5.90 -7.57
N SER A 71 8.12 6.15 -7.33
CA SER A 71 9.07 5.15 -6.82
C SER A 71 9.08 5.04 -5.29
N ARG A 72 8.58 6.06 -4.58
CA ARG A 72 8.55 6.13 -3.11
C ARG A 72 7.30 6.84 -2.62
N LEU A 73 6.43 6.06 -1.97
CA LEU A 73 5.30 6.58 -1.20
C LEU A 73 5.58 6.34 0.28
N SER A 74 5.61 7.42 1.05
CA SER A 74 5.69 7.37 2.51
C SER A 74 4.50 8.13 3.08
N GLY A 75 3.75 7.49 3.97
CA GLY A 75 2.54 8.06 4.55
C GLY A 75 1.80 7.05 5.39
N HIS A 76 0.72 7.50 6.02
CA HIS A 76 -0.16 6.60 6.75
C HIS A 76 -0.77 5.59 5.77
N SER A 77 -0.70 4.31 6.16
CA SER A 77 -1.27 3.21 5.41
C SER A 77 -2.06 2.32 6.33
N MET A 78 -3.09 1.70 5.77
CA MET A 78 -3.87 0.68 6.46
C MET A 78 -3.55 -0.68 5.86
N LEU A 79 -3.31 -1.67 6.70
CA LEU A 79 -3.11 -3.06 6.34
C LEU A 79 -4.29 -3.86 6.90
N PHE A 80 -5.00 -4.55 6.03
CA PHE A 80 -6.08 -5.47 6.36
C PHE A 80 -5.62 -6.89 6.06
N ILE A 81 -5.69 -7.77 7.06
CA ILE A 81 -5.34 -9.18 6.94
C ILE A 81 -6.61 -9.98 7.18
N SER A 82 -6.90 -10.94 6.30
CA SER A 82 -8.03 -11.86 6.43
C SER A 82 -7.53 -13.30 6.36
N ASP A 83 -7.94 -14.10 7.34
CA ASP A 83 -7.64 -15.52 7.48
C ASP A 83 -8.52 -16.41 6.58
#